data_AF-A0A3D1CLI0-F1
#
_entry.id   AF-A0A3D1CLI0-F1
#
_cell.length_a   1.000
_cell.length_b   1.000
_cell.length_c   1.000
_cell.angle_alpha   90.00
_cell.angle_beta   90.00
_cell.angle_gamma   90.00
#
_symmetry.space_group_name_H-M   'P 1'
#
loop_
_entity.id
_entity.type
_entity.pdbx_description
1 polymer ?
#
loop_
_entity_poly.entity_id
_entity_poly.type
_entity_poly.pdbx_seq_one_letter_code
_entity_poly.pdbx_strand_id
1 'polypeptide(L)'
;FRKKTKTNVVAIPGILPNIDGVEVMFVAKDNTLIYTKIACDHLFTLDKDGDQKLDGRVVSIIYRGQSDNSVIEVFVAFSDEESYGLFSMQLGLQERLASISKSVFLQLGSHQNLFSKTDTYATQFVYTFKMYKKGSRFFMVNNQQTAAYLVDESKIQRGSADKIKSVFWGA
;
A
#
# COMPACT_ATOMS: atom_id res chain seq x y z
N PHE A 1 17.24 3.37 -28.63
CA PHE A 1 17.54 3.79 -27.24
C PHE A 1 16.51 4.83 -26.78
N ARG A 2 15.47 4.44 -26.04
CA ARG A 2 14.46 5.38 -25.52
C ARG A 2 14.99 5.95 -24.20
N LYS A 3 15.37 7.23 -24.17
CA LYS A 3 15.75 7.93 -22.94
C LYS A 3 14.56 7.86 -21.98
N LYS A 4 14.69 7.15 -20.85
CA LYS A 4 13.74 7.25 -19.75
C LYS A 4 13.91 8.64 -19.15
N THR A 5 13.02 9.56 -19.49
CA THR A 5 12.89 10.84 -18.80
C THR A 5 12.61 10.52 -17.35
N LYS A 6 13.54 10.85 -16.43
CA LYS A 6 13.27 10.76 -14.99
C LYS A 6 12.19 11.79 -14.68
N THR A 7 10.94 11.34 -14.62
CA THR A 7 9.86 12.13 -14.04
C THR A 7 10.21 12.29 -12.57
N ASN A 8 10.55 13.51 -12.16
CA ASN A 8 10.75 13.83 -10.75
C ASN A 8 9.39 13.67 -10.05
N VAL A 9 9.17 12.53 -9.40
CA VAL A 9 7.98 12.32 -8.58
C VAL A 9 8.21 13.08 -7.28
N VAL A 10 7.43 14.14 -7.08
CA VAL A 10 7.45 14.91 -5.84
C VAL A 10 6.71 14.10 -4.77
N ALA A 11 7.20 14.12 -3.53
CA ALA A 11 6.49 13.49 -2.41
C ALA A 11 5.12 14.16 -2.22
N ILE A 12 4.10 13.38 -1.84
CA ILE A 12 2.75 13.89 -1.55
C ILE A 12 2.79 14.56 -0.16
N PRO A 13 2.71 15.90 -0.05
CA PRO A 13 2.74 16.57 1.24
C PRO A 13 1.36 16.49 1.90
N GLY A 14 1.36 16.29 3.23
CA GLY A 14 0.15 16.33 4.05
C GLY A 14 -0.45 14.96 4.37
N ILE A 15 -1.63 14.99 4.99
CA ILE A 15 -2.39 13.79 5.37
C ILE A 15 -3.36 13.50 4.23
N LEU A 16 -3.28 12.31 3.63
CA LEU A 16 -4.32 11.87 2.70
C LEU A 16 -5.62 11.64 3.47
N PRO A 17 -6.78 12.12 2.97
CA PRO A 17 -8.06 11.85 3.59
C PRO A 17 -8.34 10.35 3.63
N ASN A 18 -9.23 9.93 4.52
CA ASN A 18 -9.82 8.61 4.45
C ASN A 18 -10.55 8.48 3.10
N ILE A 19 -10.24 7.44 2.34
CA ILE A 19 -10.77 7.23 0.99
C ILE A 19 -11.79 6.10 1.09
N ASP A 20 -13.07 6.42 0.93
CA ASP A 20 -14.15 5.42 0.91
C ASP A 20 -14.14 4.49 2.14
N GLY A 21 -13.88 5.04 3.34
CA GLY A 21 -13.83 4.27 4.59
C GLY A 21 -12.46 3.68 4.92
N VAL A 22 -11.51 3.61 3.97
CA VAL A 22 -10.18 3.02 4.21
C VAL A 22 -9.07 4.07 4.37
N GLU A 23 -8.00 3.69 5.06
CA GLU A 23 -6.82 4.53 5.22
C GLU A 23 -5.74 4.20 4.18
N VAL A 24 -5.26 5.21 3.44
CA VAL A 24 -4.08 5.05 2.57
C VAL A 24 -2.83 5.09 3.44
N MET A 25 -2.09 3.98 3.47
CA MET A 25 -0.88 3.82 4.27
C MET A 25 0.36 4.26 3.49
N PHE A 26 0.48 3.79 2.24
CA PHE A 26 1.66 4.05 1.41
C PHE A 26 1.25 4.27 -0.03
N VAL A 27 1.99 5.12 -0.73
CA VAL A 27 1.93 5.23 -2.19
C VAL A 27 3.34 5.13 -2.73
N ALA A 28 3.54 4.25 -3.71
CA ALA A 28 4.78 4.12 -4.43
C ALA A 28 4.56 4.27 -5.94
N LYS A 29 5.53 4.88 -6.62
CA LYS A 29 5.57 4.98 -8.09
C LYS A 29 6.94 4.51 -8.57
N ASP A 30 6.95 3.53 -9.47
CA ASP A 30 8.16 2.95 -10.06
C ASP A 30 9.22 2.57 -9.00
N ASN A 31 8.77 1.86 -7.95
CA ASN A 31 9.56 1.45 -6.78
C ASN A 31 10.04 2.59 -5.86
N THR A 32 9.70 3.83 -6.15
CA THR A 32 9.99 4.97 -5.27
C THR A 32 8.80 5.20 -4.35
N LEU A 33 9.03 5.25 -3.05
CA LEU A 33 7.99 5.61 -2.09
C LEU A 33 7.78 7.13 -2.15
N ILE A 34 6.53 7.55 -2.34
CA ILE A 34 6.19 8.97 -2.53
C ILE A 34 5.25 9.49 -1.45
N TYR A 35 4.65 8.58 -0.68
CA TYR A 35 3.83 8.89 0.48
C TYR A 35 3.92 7.78 1.51
N THR A 36 3.94 8.17 2.79
CA THR A 36 3.83 7.27 3.93
C THR A 36 3.03 7.93 5.03
N LYS A 37 2.03 7.23 5.54
CA LYS A 37 1.26 7.67 6.70
C LYS A 37 2.04 7.36 7.97
N ILE A 38 2.74 8.38 8.50
CA ILE A 38 3.57 8.24 9.70
C ILE A 38 2.72 8.32 10.99
N ALA A 39 1.78 9.27 11.04
CA ALA A 39 0.85 9.44 12.17
C ALA A 39 -0.36 8.51 12.04
N CYS A 40 -0.17 7.25 12.44
CA CYS A 40 -1.16 6.18 12.32
C CYS A 40 -1.18 5.25 13.54
N ASP A 41 -0.62 5.66 14.68
CA ASP A 41 -0.52 4.80 15.88
C ASP A 41 -1.88 4.28 16.36
N HIS A 42 -2.97 5.03 16.12
CA HIS A 42 -4.33 4.60 16.43
C HIS A 42 -4.80 3.36 15.67
N LEU A 43 -4.15 3.01 14.56
CA LEU A 43 -4.46 1.81 13.78
C LEU A 43 -3.75 0.55 14.31
N PHE A 44 -2.76 0.71 15.19
CA PHE A 44 -1.93 -0.38 15.67
C PHE A 44 -2.25 -0.73 17.12
N THR A 45 -2.28 -2.02 17.40
CA THR A 45 -2.34 -2.56 18.76
C THR A 45 -0.97 -3.11 19.14
N LEU A 46 -0.61 -2.99 20.41
CA LEU A 46 0.55 -3.67 20.96
C LEU A 46 0.24 -5.16 21.10
N ASP A 47 1.06 -6.01 20.52
CA ASP A 47 1.01 -7.44 20.77
C ASP A 47 1.77 -7.81 22.06
N LYS A 48 1.80 -9.12 22.37
CA LYS A 48 2.30 -9.62 23.65
C LYS A 48 3.81 -9.44 23.81
N ASP A 49 4.52 -9.35 22.70
CA ASP A 49 5.95 -9.12 22.56
C ASP A 49 6.31 -7.62 22.52
N GLY A 50 5.30 -6.74 22.52
CA GLY A 50 5.47 -5.28 22.51
C GLY A 50 5.63 -4.72 21.11
N ASP A 51 5.42 -5.53 20.07
CA ASP A 51 5.42 -5.10 18.69
C ASP A 51 4.06 -4.48 18.31
N GLN A 52 4.10 -3.45 17.48
CA GLN A 52 2.88 -2.80 17.02
C GLN A 52 2.35 -3.52 15.79
N LYS A 53 1.13 -4.03 15.87
CA LYS A 53 0.47 -4.76 14.78
C LYS A 53 -0.81 -4.05 14.36
N LEU A 54 -1.01 -3.90 13.06
CA LEU A 54 -2.25 -3.34 12.52
C LEU A 54 -3.43 -4.24 12.91
N ASP A 55 -4.45 -3.63 13.51
CA ASP A 55 -5.72 -4.31 13.82
C ASP A 55 -6.64 -4.32 12.59
N GLY A 56 -6.27 -5.16 11.61
CA GLY A 56 -6.95 -5.25 10.33
C GLY A 56 -6.10 -5.87 9.23
N ARG A 57 -6.35 -5.48 7.97
CA ARG A 57 -5.66 -6.00 6.79
C ARG A 57 -5.28 -4.91 5.82
N VAL A 58 -4.18 -5.13 5.10
CA VAL A 58 -3.77 -4.26 4.01
C VAL A 58 -3.92 -4.94 2.67
N VAL A 59 -4.41 -4.19 1.69
CA VAL A 59 -4.44 -4.59 0.29
C VAL A 59 -3.55 -3.63 -0.49
N SER A 60 -2.76 -4.20 -1.40
CA SER A 60 -2.04 -3.41 -2.40
C SER A 60 -2.89 -3.34 -3.68
N ILE A 61 -3.18 -2.12 -4.11
CA ILE A 61 -3.81 -1.80 -5.38
C ILE A 61 -2.71 -1.37 -6.34
N ILE A 62 -2.48 -2.17 -7.38
CA ILE A 62 -1.45 -1.92 -8.38
C ILE A 62 -2.12 -1.42 -9.65
N TYR A 63 -1.70 -0.24 -10.11
CA TYR A 63 -2.06 0.33 -11.39
C TYR A 63 -0.86 0.25 -12.34
N ARG A 64 -1.05 -0.37 -13.51
CA ARG A 64 -0.02 -0.44 -14.56
C ARG A 64 -0.44 0.36 -15.79
N GLY A 65 0.29 1.43 -16.08
CA GLY A 65 0.09 2.25 -17.27
C GLY A 65 0.29 1.42 -18.53
N GLN A 66 -0.69 1.40 -19.43
CA GLN A 66 -0.63 0.58 -20.65
C GLN A 66 0.33 1.17 -21.68
N SER A 67 0.53 2.49 -21.67
CA SER A 67 1.36 3.19 -22.65
C SER A 67 2.82 3.30 -22.24
N ASP A 68 3.08 3.55 -20.95
CA ASP A 68 4.42 3.82 -20.43
C ASP A 68 4.99 2.73 -19.50
N ASN A 69 4.18 1.70 -19.18
CA ASN A 69 4.50 0.66 -18.19
C ASN A 69 4.84 1.21 -16.79
N SER A 70 4.40 2.42 -16.47
CA SER A 70 4.52 2.96 -15.12
C SER A 70 3.75 2.09 -14.14
N VAL A 71 4.31 1.91 -12.95
CA VAL A 71 3.67 1.14 -11.88
C VAL A 71 3.41 2.05 -10.70
N ILE A 72 2.13 2.21 -10.37
CA ILE A 72 1.69 2.93 -9.18
C ILE A 72 1.09 1.89 -8.25
N GLU A 73 1.56 1.87 -7.01
CA GLU A 73 1.13 0.92 -5.99
C GLU A 73 0.62 1.69 -4.78
N VAL A 74 -0.65 1.47 -4.43
CA VAL A 74 -1.33 2.13 -3.32
C VAL A 74 -1.71 1.08 -2.28
N PHE A 75 -1.26 1.27 -1.06
CA PHE A 75 -1.52 0.36 0.05
C PHE A 75 -2.62 0.93 0.92
N VAL A 76 -3.74 0.22 0.99
CA VAL A 76 -4.92 0.64 1.76
C VAL A 76 -5.14 -0.30 2.94
N ALA A 77 -5.37 0.26 4.11
CA ALA A 77 -5.67 -0.46 5.34
C ALA A 77 -7.18 -0.47 5.61
N PHE A 78 -7.69 -1.67 5.88
CA PHE A 78 -9.04 -1.96 6.34
C PHE A 78 -9.01 -2.25 7.83
N SER A 79 -10.03 -1.81 8.57
CA SER A 79 -10.21 -2.19 9.98
C SER A 79 -10.47 -3.69 10.11
N ASP A 80 -10.32 -4.26 11.31
CA ASP A 80 -10.61 -5.68 11.56
C ASP A 80 -12.09 -6.03 11.28
N GLU A 81 -13.01 -5.17 11.69
CA GLU A 81 -14.46 -5.33 11.45
C GLU A 81 -14.78 -5.49 9.96
N GLU A 82 -14.26 -4.59 9.12
CA GLU A 82 -14.48 -4.65 7.68
C GLU A 82 -13.71 -5.82 7.05
N SER A 83 -12.53 -6.13 7.59
CA SER A 83 -11.66 -7.20 7.08
C SER A 83 -12.31 -8.58 7.19
N TYR A 84 -13.04 -8.87 8.25
CA TYR A 84 -13.67 -10.19 8.42
C TYR A 84 -14.71 -10.47 7.33
N GLY A 85 -15.67 -9.57 7.13
CA GLY A 85 -16.72 -9.73 6.13
C GLY A 85 -16.16 -9.81 4.70
N LEU A 86 -15.21 -8.94 4.38
CA LEU A 86 -14.64 -8.86 3.04
C LEU A 86 -13.69 -10.02 2.72
N PHE A 87 -12.78 -10.37 3.62
CA PHE A 87 -11.69 -11.30 3.31
C PHE A 87 -11.92 -12.73 3.81
N SER A 88 -12.70 -12.92 4.88
CA SER A 88 -13.06 -14.26 5.35
C SER A 88 -14.34 -14.78 4.68
N MET A 89 -15.35 -13.91 4.52
CA MET A 89 -16.63 -14.31 3.92
C MET A 89 -16.74 -13.98 2.42
N GLN A 90 -15.79 -13.22 1.86
CA GLN A 90 -15.78 -12.78 0.45
C GLN A 90 -17.02 -11.99 0.02
N LEU A 91 -17.76 -11.40 0.96
CA LEU A 91 -19.00 -10.70 0.66
C LEU A 91 -18.71 -9.36 -0.01
N GLY A 92 -19.07 -9.22 -1.30
CA GLY A 92 -18.94 -7.97 -2.04
C GLY A 92 -17.50 -7.47 -2.19
N LEU A 93 -16.50 -8.35 -2.03
CA LEU A 93 -15.09 -7.98 -1.99
C LEU A 93 -14.64 -7.30 -3.28
N GLN A 94 -15.05 -7.82 -4.45
CA GLN A 94 -14.63 -7.26 -5.74
C GLN A 94 -15.23 -5.87 -5.95
N GLU A 95 -16.52 -5.71 -5.65
CA GLU A 95 -17.25 -4.45 -5.77
C GLU A 95 -16.65 -3.40 -4.84
N ARG A 96 -16.35 -3.78 -3.59
CA ARG A 96 -15.73 -2.89 -2.60
C ARG A 96 -14.34 -2.43 -3.05
N LEU A 97 -13.50 -3.34 -3.53
CA LEU A 97 -12.17 -3.00 -4.03
C LEU A 97 -12.21 -2.16 -5.31
N ALA A 98 -13.17 -2.40 -6.20
CA ALA A 98 -13.38 -1.58 -7.37
C ALA A 98 -13.81 -0.15 -7.00
N SER A 99 -14.71 0.00 -6.02
CA SER A 99 -15.12 1.31 -5.47
C SER A 99 -13.94 2.08 -4.88
N ILE A 100 -13.16 1.44 -4.01
CA ILE A 100 -11.97 2.03 -3.41
C ILE A 100 -10.96 2.41 -4.49
N SER A 101 -10.70 1.53 -5.46
CA SER A 101 -9.77 1.79 -6.56
C SER A 101 -10.18 3.02 -7.37
N LYS A 102 -11.48 3.16 -7.68
CA LYS A 102 -12.02 4.35 -8.36
C LYS A 102 -11.82 5.61 -7.52
N SER A 103 -12.11 5.54 -6.23
CA SER A 103 -11.95 6.67 -5.30
C SER A 103 -10.49 7.10 -5.16
N VAL A 104 -9.57 6.13 -5.04
CA VAL A 104 -8.12 6.35 -5.03
C VAL A 104 -7.68 7.04 -6.32
N PHE A 105 -8.11 6.53 -7.48
CA PHE A 105 -7.76 7.12 -8.77
C PHE A 105 -8.26 8.56 -8.90
N LEU A 106 -9.50 8.84 -8.49
CA LEU A 106 -10.07 10.19 -8.56
C LEU A 106 -9.37 11.18 -7.62
N GLN A 107 -9.15 10.78 -6.37
CA GLN A 107 -8.57 11.67 -5.37
C GLN A 107 -7.07 11.86 -5.60
N LEU A 108 -6.32 10.78 -5.79
CA LEU A 108 -4.87 10.87 -5.98
C LEU A 108 -4.46 11.24 -7.42
N GLY A 109 -5.31 10.98 -8.42
CA GLY A 109 -5.08 11.41 -9.81
C GLY A 109 -4.99 12.92 -9.98
N SER A 110 -5.62 13.68 -9.08
CA SER A 110 -5.50 15.14 -9.03
C SER A 110 -4.17 15.63 -8.45
N HIS A 111 -3.43 14.76 -7.73
CA HIS A 111 -2.18 15.12 -7.07
C HIS A 111 -0.95 14.77 -7.94
N GLN A 112 -0.13 15.79 -8.18
CA GLN A 112 1.31 15.68 -8.49
C GLN A 112 1.71 14.77 -9.67
N ASN A 113 0.87 14.64 -10.70
CA ASN A 113 1.15 13.77 -11.86
C ASN A 113 1.45 12.31 -11.44
N LEU A 114 0.81 11.84 -10.36
CA LEU A 114 0.90 10.45 -9.95
C LEU A 114 0.43 9.56 -11.10
N PHE A 115 -0.78 9.83 -11.58
CA PHE A 115 -1.38 9.23 -12.77
C PHE A 115 -1.18 10.15 -13.99
N SER A 116 -0.89 9.54 -15.13
CA SER A 116 -0.96 10.20 -16.42
C SER A 116 -2.42 10.49 -16.76
N LYS A 117 -2.69 11.70 -17.25
CA LYS A 117 -4.04 12.13 -17.66
C LYS A 117 -4.51 11.45 -18.95
N THR A 118 -3.58 10.88 -19.72
CA THR A 118 -3.85 10.32 -21.05
C THR A 118 -3.63 8.82 -21.13
N ASP A 119 -3.09 8.20 -20.07
CA ASP A 119 -2.84 6.75 -20.07
C ASP A 119 -4.05 6.01 -19.49
N THR A 120 -4.17 4.74 -19.88
CA THR A 120 -5.11 3.79 -19.26
C THR A 120 -4.33 2.87 -18.33
N TYR A 121 -4.99 2.39 -17.28
CA TYR A 121 -4.34 1.61 -16.23
C TYR A 121 -5.02 0.26 -16.06
N ALA A 122 -4.25 -0.81 -16.22
CA ALA A 122 -4.68 -2.13 -15.75
C ALA A 122 -4.56 -2.16 -14.22
N THR A 123 -5.63 -2.55 -13.54
CA THR A 123 -5.68 -2.62 -12.08
C THR A 123 -5.56 -4.07 -11.62
N GLN A 124 -4.69 -4.31 -10.65
CA GLN A 124 -4.53 -5.60 -9.97
C GLN A 124 -4.63 -5.38 -8.47
N PHE A 125 -5.34 -6.27 -7.78
CA PHE A 125 -5.39 -6.32 -6.32
C PHE A 125 -4.48 -7.43 -5.81
N VAL A 126 -3.58 -7.09 -4.88
CA VAL A 126 -2.78 -8.08 -4.14
C VAL A 126 -3.31 -8.14 -2.72
N TYR A 127 -3.98 -9.25 -2.43
CA TYR A 127 -4.82 -9.40 -1.24
C TYR A 127 -4.03 -9.67 0.04
N THR A 128 -4.53 -9.05 1.12
CA THR A 128 -4.34 -9.43 2.53
C THR A 128 -2.91 -9.59 3.01
N PHE A 129 -2.38 -8.49 3.53
CA PHE A 129 -1.17 -8.46 4.32
C PHE A 129 -1.51 -8.16 5.79
N LYS A 130 -0.88 -8.88 6.71
CA LYS A 130 -0.71 -8.39 8.08
C LYS A 130 0.38 -7.33 8.05
N MET A 131 0.22 -6.26 8.82
CA MET A 131 1.22 -5.21 8.95
C MET A 131 1.72 -5.11 10.39
N TYR A 132 3.04 -4.92 10.53
CA TYR A 132 3.73 -4.65 11.77
C TYR A 132 4.51 -3.33 11.64
N LYS A 133 4.66 -2.60 12.74
CA LYS A 133 5.36 -1.31 12.82
C LYS A 133 6.43 -1.35 13.90
N LYS A 134 7.60 -0.81 13.59
CA LYS A 134 8.71 -0.60 14.54
C LYS A 134 9.36 0.75 14.25
N GLY A 135 9.06 1.75 15.09
CA GLY A 135 9.43 3.14 14.83
C GLY A 135 8.83 3.65 13.52
N SER A 136 9.67 4.06 12.57
CA SER A 136 9.27 4.52 11.23
C SER A 136 9.23 3.41 10.16
N ARG A 137 9.50 2.16 10.54
CA ARG A 137 9.55 1.02 9.61
C ARG A 137 8.26 0.22 9.66
N PHE A 138 7.81 -0.24 8.50
CA PHE A 138 6.62 -1.08 8.37
C PHE A 138 6.97 -2.37 7.64
N PHE A 139 6.50 -3.49 8.19
CA PHE A 139 6.64 -4.81 7.59
C PHE A 139 5.26 -5.36 7.26
N MET A 140 5.07 -5.76 6.01
CA MET A 140 3.82 -6.37 5.55
C MET A 140 4.11 -7.77 5.03
N VAL A 141 3.33 -8.76 5.46
CA VAL A 141 3.48 -10.16 5.02
C VAL A 141 2.12 -10.75 4.66
N ASN A 142 2.06 -11.45 3.52
CA ASN A 142 0.83 -12.10 3.09
C ASN A 142 0.48 -13.27 4.01
N ASN A 143 -0.77 -13.73 3.97
CA ASN A 143 -1.24 -14.82 4.81
C ASN A 143 -0.43 -16.13 4.65
N GLN A 144 0.08 -16.39 3.45
CA GLN A 144 0.89 -17.59 3.16
C GLN A 144 2.36 -17.46 3.57
N GLN A 145 2.81 -16.28 4.04
CA GLN A 145 4.21 -15.99 4.34
C GLN A 145 5.17 -16.32 3.18
N THR A 146 4.73 -16.08 1.94
CA THR A 146 5.56 -16.29 0.74
C THR A 146 6.08 -14.98 0.17
N ALA A 147 5.37 -13.87 0.42
CA ALA A 147 5.73 -12.56 -0.08
C ALA A 147 5.57 -11.50 1.01
N ALA A 148 6.47 -10.53 1.00
CA ALA A 148 6.48 -9.45 1.97
C ALA A 148 6.98 -8.13 1.38
N TYR A 149 6.62 -7.06 2.08
CA TYR A 149 7.09 -5.71 1.85
C TYR A 149 7.76 -5.18 3.11
N LEU A 150 8.81 -4.39 2.91
CA LEU A 150 9.39 -3.52 3.93
C LEU A 150 9.33 -2.10 3.41
N VAL A 151 8.76 -1.22 4.22
CA VAL A 151 8.74 0.22 3.97
C VAL A 151 9.58 0.89 5.05
N ASP A 152 10.61 1.63 4.64
CA ASP A 152 11.46 2.42 5.52
C ASP A 152 11.75 3.79 4.90
N GLU A 153 11.49 4.86 5.65
CA GLU A 153 11.75 6.26 5.27
C GLU A 153 11.23 6.67 3.87
N SER A 154 12.00 6.37 2.82
CA SER A 154 11.76 6.71 1.41
C SER A 154 11.82 5.51 0.45
N LYS A 155 11.92 4.29 0.97
CA LYS A 155 12.09 3.08 0.15
C LYS A 155 11.02 2.05 0.46
N ILE A 156 10.72 1.28 -0.58
CA ILE A 156 9.88 0.10 -0.49
C ILE A 156 10.62 -1.08 -1.10
N GLN A 157 10.81 -2.12 -0.30
CA GLN A 157 11.44 -3.38 -0.70
C GLN A 157 10.37 -4.46 -0.81
N ARG A 158 10.52 -5.34 -1.81
CA ARG A 158 9.62 -6.46 -2.09
C ARG A 158 10.45 -7.73 -2.16
N GLY A 159 9.96 -8.83 -1.60
CA GLY A 159 10.71 -10.09 -1.65
C GLY A 159 10.00 -11.24 -0.96
N SER A 160 10.73 -12.34 -0.77
CA SER A 160 10.26 -13.46 0.04
C SER A 160 10.07 -13.01 1.48
N ALA A 161 9.10 -13.63 2.18
CA ALA A 161 8.81 -13.28 3.56
C ALA A 161 10.04 -13.45 4.45
N ASP A 162 10.79 -14.56 4.33
CA ASP A 162 11.98 -14.82 5.16
C ASP A 162 13.04 -13.73 5.02
N LYS A 163 13.35 -13.33 3.77
CA LYS A 163 14.38 -12.31 3.50
C LYS A 163 13.97 -10.94 4.05
N ILE A 164 12.70 -10.56 3.88
CA ILE A 164 12.23 -9.25 4.34
C ILE A 164 12.07 -9.25 5.88
N LYS A 165 11.58 -10.35 6.44
CA LYS A 165 11.40 -10.53 7.89
C LYS A 165 12.73 -10.41 8.64
N SER A 166 13.81 -11.04 8.15
CA SER A 166 15.13 -10.93 8.78
C SER A 166 15.67 -9.49 8.79
N VAL A 167 15.44 -8.74 7.71
CA VAL A 167 15.84 -7.32 7.62
C VAL A 167 15.01 -6.42 8.54
N PHE A 168 13.74 -6.75 8.78
CA PHE A 168 12.87 -5.96 9.64
C PHE A 168 13.18 -6.16 11.13
N TRP A 169 13.24 -7.41 11.58
CA TRP A 169 13.43 -7.71 13.01
C TRP A 169 14.87 -7.50 13.48
N GLY A 170 15.83 -7.48 12.55
CA GLY A 170 17.23 -7.65 12.87
C GLY A 170 17.52 -9.15 13.01
N ALA A 171 18.60 -9.61 12.40
CA ALA A 171 19.17 -10.89 12.76
C ALA A 171 19.72 -10.82 14.19
#